data_AF-A0A3D1GUQ2-F1
#
_entry.id   AF-A0A3D1GUQ2-F1
#
_cell.length_a   1.000
_cell.length_b   1.000
_cell.length_c   1.000
_cell.angle_alpha   90.00
_cell.angle_beta   90.00
_cell.angle_gamma   90.00
#
_symmetry.space_group_name_H-M   'P 1'
#
loop_
_entity.id
_entity.type
_entity.pdbx_description
1 polymer ?
#
loop_
_entity_poly.entity_id
_entity_poly.type
_entity_poly.pdbx_seq_one_letter_code
_entity_poly.pdbx_strand_id
1 'polypeptide(L)' 'MTSPPYYTPDGGLPPQSQLLTDRAIFTDAYAFIPKGTLTDITTSYLPFWDKTRLWILARPLSGFAETFSH' A
#
# COMPACT_ATOMS: atom_id res chain seq x y z
N MET A 1 28.00 -8.32 10.46
CA MET A 1 26.58 -8.29 10.86
C MET A 1 25.76 -8.35 9.57
N THR A 2 24.95 -9.38 9.39
CA THR A 2 24.02 -9.49 8.25
C THR A 2 22.79 -8.65 8.55
N SER A 3 22.53 -7.63 7.74
CA SER A 3 21.33 -6.81 7.88
C SER A 3 20.12 -7.63 7.40
N PRO A 4 19.00 -7.69 8.14
CA PRO A 4 17.80 -8.39 7.67
C PRO A 4 17.26 -7.71 6.39
N PRO A 5 16.79 -8.48 5.39
CA PRO A 5 16.23 -7.91 4.19
C PRO A 5 14.85 -7.29 4.49
N TYR A 6 14.67 -6.03 4.09
CA TYR A 6 13.38 -5.35 4.16
C TYR A 6 12.80 -5.20 2.75
N TYR A 7 11.50 -5.43 2.61
CA TYR A 7 10.80 -5.18 1.35
C TYR A 7 10.67 -3.69 1.08
N THR A 8 10.88 -3.29 -0.18
CA THR A 8 10.60 -1.94 -0.67
C THR A 8 9.77 -2.04 -1.95
N PRO A 9 8.79 -1.15 -2.17
CA PRO A 9 8.01 -1.17 -3.40
C PRO A 9 8.86 -0.72 -4.59
N ASP A 10 8.86 -1.52 -5.65
CA ASP A 10 9.60 -1.20 -6.88
C ASP A 10 8.96 -0.02 -7.66
N GLY A 11 7.66 0.20 -7.48
CA GLY A 11 6.88 1.15 -8.27
C GLY A 11 6.60 0.63 -9.68
N GLY A 12 6.49 1.54 -10.64
CA GLY A 12 6.18 1.22 -12.03
C GLY A 12 4.73 0.76 -12.26
N LEU A 13 4.51 0.15 -13.42
CA LEU A 13 3.24 -0.46 -13.81
C LEU A 13 3.42 -1.97 -14.01
N PRO A 14 2.44 -2.78 -13.61
CA PRO A 14 2.47 -4.21 -13.88
C PRO A 14 2.46 -4.47 -15.40
N PRO A 15 3.11 -5.55 -15.88
CA PRO A 15 3.07 -5.90 -17.28
C PRO A 15 1.66 -6.31 -17.71
N GLN A 16 1.32 -6.10 -18.99
CA GLN A 16 0.00 -6.44 -19.53
C GLN A 16 -0.34 -7.94 -19.47
N SER A 17 0.68 -8.80 -19.35
CA SER A 17 0.54 -10.24 -19.17
C SER A 17 0.21 -10.66 -17.74
N GLN A 18 0.22 -9.72 -16.78
CA GLN A 18 -0.07 -10.02 -15.38
C GLN A 18 -1.55 -10.35 -15.21
N LEU A 19 -1.83 -11.41 -14.45
CA LEU A 19 -3.19 -11.76 -14.05
C LEU A 19 -3.79 -10.61 -13.22
N LEU A 20 -4.97 -10.14 -13.62
CA LEU A 20 -5.67 -9.03 -12.97
C LEU A 20 -6.39 -9.44 -11.67
N THR A 21 -6.52 -10.74 -11.44
CA THR A 21 -7.14 -11.27 -10.21
C THR A 21 -6.22 -11.00 -9.03
N ASP A 22 -6.47 -9.91 -8.34
CA ASP A 22 -5.77 -9.58 -7.11
C ASP A 22 -6.51 -10.13 -5.88
N ARG A 23 -5.79 -10.27 -4.77
CA ARG A 23 -6.28 -10.83 -3.51
C ARG A 23 -6.87 -9.78 -2.58
N ALA A 24 -7.14 -8.57 -3.08
CA ALA A 24 -7.67 -7.49 -2.26
C ALA A 24 -9.02 -7.88 -1.64
N ILE A 25 -9.11 -7.82 -0.32
CA ILE A 25 -10.29 -8.25 0.44
C ILE A 25 -10.63 -7.18 1.48
N PHE A 26 -11.92 -6.88 1.61
CA PHE A 26 -12.46 -6.08 2.70
C PHE A 26 -13.52 -6.92 3.40
N THR A 27 -13.39 -7.05 4.71
CA THR A 27 -14.37 -7.69 5.58
C THR A 27 -14.69 -6.73 6.73
N ASP A 28 -15.72 -7.05 7.50
CA ASP A 28 -16.09 -6.27 8.68
C ASP A 28 -14.98 -6.25 9.75
N ALA A 29 -14.12 -7.28 9.77
CA ALA A 29 -13.07 -7.43 10.79
C ALA A 29 -11.67 -7.04 10.30
N TYR A 30 -11.39 -7.11 9.00
CA TYR A 30 -10.07 -6.84 8.45
C TYR A 30 -10.10 -6.45 6.96
N ALA A 31 -9.05 -5.76 6.54
CA ALA A 31 -8.75 -5.49 5.14
C ALA A 31 -7.40 -6.10 4.75
N PHE A 32 -7.31 -6.69 3.56
CA PHE A 32 -6.08 -7.16 2.95
C PHE A 32 -5.80 -6.31 1.70
N ILE A 33 -4.70 -5.54 1.75
CA ILE A 33 -4.25 -4.69 0.65
C ILE A 33 -2.95 -5.27 0.09
N PRO A 34 -2.98 -5.86 -1.12
CA PRO A 34 -1.81 -6.47 -1.74
C PRO A 34 -0.74 -5.43 -2.08
N LYS A 35 0.53 -5.84 -2.04
CA LYS A 35 1.67 -5.00 -2.45
C LYS A 35 1.57 -4.49 -3.89
N GLY A 36 0.81 -5.18 -4.75
CA GLY A 36 0.56 -4.79 -6.14
C GLY A 36 -0.20 -3.46 -6.27
N THR A 37 -0.82 -2.97 -5.20
CA THR A 37 -1.46 -1.65 -5.15
C THR A 37 -0.45 -0.49 -5.21
N LEU A 38 0.81 -0.76 -4.87
CA LEU A 38 1.88 0.24 -4.77
C LEU A 38 2.51 0.52 -6.14
N THR A 39 1.72 1.11 -7.06
CA THR A 39 2.12 1.47 -8.43
C THR A 39 2.37 2.97 -8.58
N ASP A 40 3.11 3.39 -9.60
CA ASP A 40 3.48 4.81 -9.75
C ASP A 40 2.28 5.75 -9.89
N ILE A 41 1.18 5.27 -10.49
CA ILE A 41 -0.04 6.07 -10.70
C ILE A 41 -0.88 6.27 -9.43
N THR A 42 -0.60 5.53 -8.35
CA THR A 42 -1.28 5.67 -7.04
C THR A 42 -0.45 6.43 -6.02
N THR A 43 0.67 7.03 -6.45
CA THR A 43 1.53 7.82 -5.58
C THR A 43 0.92 9.19 -5.26
N SER A 44 1.22 9.68 -4.06
CA SER A 44 0.85 11.00 -3.57
C SER A 44 2.09 11.84 -3.27
N TYR A 45 1.91 13.15 -3.29
CA TYR A 45 2.93 14.15 -3.00
C TYR A 45 2.46 15.01 -1.83
N LEU A 46 3.36 15.25 -0.87
CA LEU A 46 3.07 16.12 0.26
C LEU A 46 3.59 17.55 -0.02
N PRO A 47 2.85 18.59 0.41
CA PRO A 47 3.33 19.96 0.30
C PRO A 47 4.70 20.13 0.96
N PHE A 48 5.60 20.88 0.31
CA PHE A 48 6.96 21.19 0.79
C PHE A 48 7.95 20.01 0.80
N TRP A 49 7.59 18.86 0.21
CA TRP A 49 8.51 17.74 0.03
C TRP A 49 9.03 17.71 -1.40
N ASP A 50 10.34 17.83 -1.57
CA ASP A 50 10.99 17.77 -2.87
C ASP A 50 11.33 16.32 -3.26
N LYS A 51 11.12 15.99 -4.54
CA LYS A 51 11.51 14.71 -5.17
C LYS A 51 11.05 13.46 -4.40
N THR A 52 9.92 13.54 -3.72
CA THR A 52 9.41 12.47 -2.87
C THR A 52 8.07 11.96 -3.40
N ARG A 53 7.95 10.65 -3.60
CA ARG A 53 6.69 9.98 -3.90
C ARG A 53 6.34 9.05 -2.74
N LEU A 54 5.06 8.99 -2.40
CA LEU A 54 4.58 8.25 -1.23
C LEU A 54 3.35 7.43 -1.62
N TRP A 55 3.22 6.24 -1.07
CA TRP A 55 1.95 5.52 -1.08
C TRP A 55 1.27 5.70 0.26
N ILE A 56 0.04 6.20 0.24
CA ILE A 56 -0.74 6.45 1.45
C ILE A 56 -1.48 5.17 1.82
N LEU A 57 -1.24 4.68 3.04
CA LEU A 57 -2.05 3.65 3.67
C LEU A 57 -2.77 4.26 4.86
N ALA A 58 -3.98 4.75 4.64
CA ALA A 58 -4.80 5.38 5.67
C ALA A 58 -6.26 4.93 5.54
N ARG A 59 -6.92 4.80 6.69
CA ARG A 59 -8.36 4.47 6.81
C ARG A 59 -8.81 3.34 5.86
N PRO A 60 -8.19 2.14 5.92
CA PRO A 60 -8.56 1.03 5.04
C PRO A 60 -9.99 0.49 5.28
N LEU A 61 -10.60 0.80 6.42
CA LEU A 61 -12.00 0.52 6.72
C LEU A 61 -12.67 1.77 7.30
N SER A 62 -13.96 1.98 6.99
CA SER A 62 -14.78 3.03 7.58
C SER A 62 -15.69 2.46 8.68
N GLY A 63 -15.72 3.07 9.87
CA GLY A 63 -16.73 2.76 10.89
C GLY A 63 -16.40 1.62 11.86
N PHE A 64 -15.17 1.09 11.88
CA PHE A 64 -14.67 0.18 12.91
C PHE A 64 -13.45 0.76 13.64
N ALA A 65 -13.21 0.26 14.85
CA ALA A 65 -12.30 0.76 15.87
C ALA A 65 -10.99 1.37 15.33
N GLU A 66 -10.88 2.70 15.42
CA GLU A 66 -9.60 3.43 15.57
C GLU A 66 -8.92 3.11 16.93
N THR A 67 -9.32 2.03 17.60
CA THR A 67 -8.62 1.48 18.76
C THR A 67 -7.44 0.66 18.25
N PHE A 68 -6.40 1.37 17.82
CA PHE A 68 -5.06 0.82 18.01
C PHE A 68 -4.94 0.54 19.51
N SER A 69 -4.61 -0.71 19.86
CA SER A 69 -4.50 -1.20 21.23
C SER A 69 -3.93 -0.17 22.20
N HIS A 70 -4.59 -0.04 23.36
CA HIS A 70 -4.11 0.72 24.52
C HIS A 70 -2.88 0.06 25.17
#